data_AF-A0A348V4I3-F1
#
_entry.id   AF-A0A348V4I3-F1
#
_cell.length_a   1.000
_cell.length_b   1.000
_cell.length_c   1.000
_cell.angle_alpha   90.00
_cell.angle_beta   90.00
_cell.angle_gamma   90.00
#
_symmetry.space_group_name_H-M   'P 1'
#
loop_
_entity.id
_entity.type
_entity.pdbx_description
1 polymer ?
#
loop_
_entity_poly.entity_id
_entity_poly.type
_entity_poly.pdbx_seq_one_letter_code
_entity_poly.pdbx_strand_id
1 'polypeptide(L)' 'MKRITKGILLAALLTGCVLTGCKQENVFHVNGTIQDASGDTLYLDHRGLAGTELIDSAVLKKGGAFSFKQPAP' A
#
# COMPACT_ATOMS: atom_id res chain seq x y z
N MET A 1 -39.71 -21.99 13.65
CA MET A 1 -38.36 -22.35 13.15
C MET A 1 -37.89 -21.45 12.01
N LYS A 2 -38.61 -21.32 10.88
CA LYS A 2 -38.18 -20.49 9.72
C LYS A 2 -37.80 -19.02 10.03
N ARG A 3 -38.47 -18.35 10.99
CA ARG A 3 -38.16 -16.95 11.37
C ARG A 3 -36.85 -16.83 12.17
N ILE A 4 -36.55 -17.82 13.01
CA ILE A 4 -35.35 -17.86 13.84
C ILE A 4 -34.13 -18.15 12.96
N THR A 5 -34.26 -19.08 12.00
CA THR A 5 -33.20 -19.37 11.02
C THR A 5 -32.88 -18.17 10.12
N LYS A 6 -33.90 -17.40 9.70
CA LYS A 6 -33.69 -16.15 8.96
C LYS A 6 -32.99 -15.08 9.81
N GLY A 7 -33.34 -14.94 11.09
CA GLY A 7 -32.68 -14.00 12.00
C GLY A 7 -31.21 -14.32 12.22
N ILE A 8 -30.87 -15.61 12.40
CA ILE A 8 -29.48 -16.07 12.54
C ILE A 8 -28.69 -15.83 11.24
N LEU A 9 -29.29 -16.09 10.08
CA LEU A 9 -28.66 -15.82 8.78
C LEU A 9 -28.40 -14.32 8.55
N LEU A 10 -29.34 -13.45 8.92
CA LEU A 10 -29.12 -12.00 8.85
C LEU A 10 -28.02 -11.54 9.80
N ALA A 11 -28.00 -12.05 11.04
CA ALA A 11 -26.97 -11.69 12.02
C ALA A 11 -25.57 -12.12 11.56
N ALA A 12 -25.43 -13.33 11.02
CA ALA A 12 -24.17 -13.84 10.47
C ALA A 12 -23.66 -13.00 9.28
N LEU A 13 -24.57 -12.58 8.39
CA LEU A 13 -24.25 -11.74 7.25
C LEU A 13 -23.78 -10.33 7.67
N LEU A 14 -24.45 -9.73 8.66
CA LEU A 14 -24.08 -8.43 9.22
C LEU A 14 -22.69 -8.46 9.88
N THR A 15 -22.40 -9.51 10.66
CA THR A 15 -21.06 -9.66 11.28
C THR A 15 -19.94 -9.87 10.27
N GLY A 16 -20.23 -10.51 9.12
CA GLY A 16 -19.25 -10.71 8.05
C GLY A 16 -18.87 -9.39 7.35
N CYS A 17 -19.83 -8.49 7.13
CA CYS A 17 -19.58 -7.20 6.47
C CYS A 17 -18.76 -6.22 7.32
N VAL A 18 -18.83 -6.31 8.64
CA VAL A 18 -18.05 -5.43 9.54
C VAL A 18 -16.55 -5.76 9.49
N LEU A 19 -16.19 -7.02 9.21
CA LEU A 19 -14.80 -7.46 9.16
C LEU A 19 -14.09 -7.15 7.84
N THR A 20 -14.83 -6.86 6.76
CA THR A 20 -14.26 -6.60 5.43
C THR A 20 -14.09 -5.11 5.11
N GLY A 21 -14.61 -4.20 5.96
CA GLY A 21 -14.57 -2.75 5.72
C GLY A 21 -13.20 -2.08 5.97
N CYS A 22 -12.26 -2.74 6.64
CA CYS A 22 -10.99 -2.14 7.09
C CYS A 22 -9.74 -2.59 6.30
N LYS A 23 -9.82 -2.65 4.96
CA LYS A 23 -8.61 -2.90 4.13
C LYS A 23 -8.50 -1.99 2.92
N GLN A 24 -8.93 -0.74 3.04
CA GLN A 24 -8.49 0.30 2.10
C GLN A 24 -7.05 0.69 2.49
N GLU A 25 -6.08 -0.14 2.13
CA GLU A 25 -4.68 0.27 2.25
C GLU A 25 -4.46 1.42 1.27
N ASN A 26 -4.21 2.61 1.79
CA ASN A 26 -3.79 3.74 0.97
C ASN A 26 -2.40 3.39 0.44
N VAL A 27 -2.32 2.94 -0.81
CA VAL A 27 -1.06 2.62 -1.47
C VAL A 27 -0.69 3.79 -2.37
N PHE A 28 0.55 4.24 -2.30
CA PHE A 28 1.06 5.24 -3.22
C PHE A 28 1.96 4.58 -4.27
N HIS A 29 1.98 5.18 -5.45
CA HIS A 29 2.82 4.78 -6.56
C HIS A 29 3.67 5.97 -6.96
N VAL A 30 5.00 5.85 -6.86
CA VAL A 30 5.93 6.86 -7.37
C VAL A 30 6.67 6.28 -8.56
N ASN A 31 6.44 6.83 -9.73
CA ASN A 31 7.14 6.43 -10.94
C ASN A 31 7.72 7.66 -11.62
N GLY A 32 8.74 7.43 -12.44
CA GLY A 32 9.41 8.50 -13.13
C GLY A 32 10.64 8.03 -13.87
N THR A 33 11.40 9.01 -14.32
CA THR A 33 12.66 8.78 -15.03
C THR A 33 13.68 9.81 -14.59
N ILE A 34 14.89 9.35 -14.23
CA ILE A 34 16.03 10.20 -13.90
C ILE A 34 17.10 9.99 -14.98
N GLN A 35 17.29 10.98 -15.84
CA GLN A 35 18.32 10.91 -16.88
C GLN A 35 19.72 11.04 -16.29
N ASP A 36 20.70 10.45 -16.99
CA ASP A 36 22.13 10.52 -16.67
C ASP A 36 22.54 10.03 -15.27
N ALA A 37 21.71 9.21 -14.62
CA ALA A 37 21.97 8.61 -13.31
C ALA A 37 22.17 7.08 -13.39
N SER A 38 22.63 6.56 -14.53
CA SER A 38 22.81 5.11 -14.72
C SER A 38 23.89 4.57 -13.78
N GLY A 39 23.52 3.62 -12.93
CA GLY A 39 24.38 3.00 -11.92
C GLY A 39 24.16 3.56 -10.51
N ASP A 40 23.50 4.71 -10.38
CA ASP A 40 23.17 5.28 -9.07
C ASP A 40 22.03 4.52 -8.41
N THR A 41 21.96 4.60 -7.08
CA THR A 41 20.83 4.08 -6.31
C THR A 41 19.91 5.22 -5.91
N LEU A 42 18.66 5.15 -6.36
CA LEU A 42 17.58 6.01 -5.91
C LEU A 42 17.00 5.45 -4.62
N TYR A 43 16.93 6.27 -3.58
CA TYR A 43 16.32 5.93 -2.29
C TYR A 43 15.02 6.71 -2.10
N LEU A 44 14.00 6.04 -1.59
CA LEU A 44 12.74 6.63 -1.20
C LEU A 44 12.63 6.57 0.33
N ASP A 45 12.63 7.72 0.97
CA ASP A 45 12.58 7.83 2.42
C ASP A 45 11.29 8.51 2.91
N HIS A 46 10.76 8.02 4.03
CA HIS A 46 9.77 8.72 4.85
C HIS A 46 10.49 9.64 5.83
N ARG A 47 10.05 10.90 5.94
CA ARG A 47 10.52 11.82 6.99
C ARG A 47 9.42 12.03 8.03
N GLY A 48 9.52 11.31 9.13
CA GLY A 48 8.58 11.36 10.25
C GLY A 48 9.15 12.12 11.45
N LEU A 49 8.35 12.18 12.52
CA LEU A 49 8.75 12.83 13.78
C LEU A 49 9.93 12.15 14.47
N ALA A 50 10.06 10.83 14.30
CA ALA A 50 11.16 10.04 14.85
C ALA A 50 12.45 10.12 14.01
N GLY A 51 12.41 10.77 12.84
CA GLY A 51 13.52 10.86 11.90
C GLY A 51 13.19 10.33 10.51
N THR A 52 14.23 10.04 9.75
CA THR A 52 14.14 9.51 8.39
C THR A 52 14.14 7.97 8.42
N GLU A 53 13.20 7.36 7.70
CA GLU A 53 13.09 5.92 7.52
C GLU A 53 13.18 5.59 6.03
N LEU A 54 14.01 4.61 5.68
CA LEU A 54 14.10 4.10 4.31
C LEU A 54 12.88 3.25 3.98
N ILE A 55 12.08 3.67 3.00
CA ILE A 55 10.94 2.91 2.50
C ILE A 55 11.38 1.91 1.42
N ASP A 56 12.11 2.38 0.41
CA ASP A 56 12.49 1.54 -0.75
C ASP A 56 13.74 2.09 -1.47
N SER A 57 14.35 1.29 -2.33
CA SER A 57 15.44 1.73 -3.19
C SER A 57 15.48 1.01 -4.53
N ALA A 58 16.04 1.66 -5.55
CA ALA A 58 16.24 1.06 -6.86
C ALA A 58 17.56 1.52 -7.48
N VAL A 59 18.32 0.57 -8.02
CA VAL A 59 19.45 0.90 -8.89
C VAL A 59 18.92 1.36 -10.24
N LEU A 60 19.26 2.59 -10.61
CA LEU A 60 18.84 3.21 -11.86
C LEU A 60 19.63 2.61 -13.01
N LYS A 61 18.92 1.99 -13.95
CA LYS A 61 19.51 1.44 -15.17
C LYS A 61 19.66 2.52 -16.23
N LYS A 62 20.30 2.18 -17.36
CA LYS A 62 20.30 3.02 -18.56
C LYS A 62 18.86 3.42 -18.92
N GLY A 63 18.62 4.72 -19.08
CA GLY A 63 17.28 5.27 -19.33
C GLY A 63 16.50 5.64 -18.07
N GLY A 64 16.99 5.34 -16.86
CA GLY A 64 16.59 6.04 -15.64
C GLY A 64 15.19 5.74 -15.08
N ALA A 65 14.43 4.84 -15.70
CA ALA A 65 13.06 4.56 -15.29
C ALA A 65 13.02 3.84 -13.92
N PHE A 66 12.10 4.26 -13.07
CA PHE A 66 11.85 3.65 -11.76
C PHE A 66 10.34 3.63 -11.44
N SER A 67 9.96 2.74 -10.53
CA SER A 67 8.58 2.63 -10.04
C SER A 67 8.56 2.00 -8.65
N PHE A 68 8.11 2.75 -7.66
CA PHE A 68 7.88 2.29 -6.28
C PHE A 68 6.38 2.12 -6.04
N LYS A 69 6.01 1.09 -5.30
CA LYS A 69 4.63 0.82 -4.85
C LYS A 69 4.67 0.43 -3.39
N GLN A 70 4.21 1.31 -2.52
CA GLN A 70 4.36 1.15 -1.07
C GLN A 70 3.10 1.60 -0.33
N PRO A 71 2.80 1.02 0.84
CA PRO A 71 1.76 1.55 1.73
C PRO A 71 2.07 3.00 2.11
N ALA A 72 1.05 3.83 2.28
CA ALA A 72 1.20 5.18 2.83
C ALA A 72 1.84 5.09 4.21
N PRO A 73 2.94 5.83 4.47
CA PRO A 73 3.63 5.83 5.75
C PRO A 73 2.80 6.54 6.84
#